data_AF-A0A944CAD4-F1
#
_entry.id   AF-A0A944CAD4-F1
#
_cell.length_a   1.000
_cell.length_b   1.000
_cell.length_c   1.000
_cell.angle_alpha   90.00
_cell.angle_beta   90.00
_cell.angle_gamma   90.00
#
_symmetry.space_group_name_H-M   'P 1'
#
loop_
_entity.id
_entity.type
_entity.pdbx_description
1 polymer ?
#
loop_
_entity_poly.entity_id
_entity_poly.type
_entity_poly.pdbx_seq_one_letter_code
_entity_poly.pdbx_strand_id
1 'polypeptide(L)'
;MRYCFLDNLRGLVFISMALFHTMWDLTALFGWDAPWFSGMPGYVWQQSILYSFVLISGFCWGLGRRQLRRGLEVFGCGLLVTAVTALAMPQEAVYFGVLSFMGAAMIVLVPFKGLLAKAPAWAGLLLSAALFMLVRDIPRGALGFEGLDICSLPSALYANRATTALGFQMPGFASTDYVPFLPWIFLYLAGYFLWRLCPRDESGRLRLPRQKAWPVAAFVGRNCLPFYLVHQPVIYGVLSLAALLVGALG
;
A
#
# COMPACT_ATOMS: atom_id res chain seq x y z
N MET A 1 9.27 -21.04 4.66
CA MET A 1 10.13 -21.10 3.45
C MET A 1 10.24 -19.69 2.91
N ARG A 2 11.44 -19.25 2.51
CA ARG A 2 11.72 -17.86 2.10
C ARG A 2 12.19 -17.84 0.64
N TYR A 3 11.82 -16.80 -0.09
CA TYR A 3 12.22 -16.57 -1.48
C TYR A 3 13.00 -15.25 -1.56
N CYS A 4 14.29 -15.32 -1.85
CA CYS A 4 15.16 -14.13 -1.92
C CYS A 4 14.66 -13.11 -2.94
N PHE A 5 14.07 -13.55 -4.05
CA PHE A 5 13.44 -12.68 -5.03
C PHE A 5 12.35 -11.79 -4.42
N LEU A 6 11.43 -12.38 -3.64
CA LEU A 6 10.36 -11.63 -2.97
C LEU A 6 10.89 -10.72 -1.86
N ASP A 7 11.91 -11.17 -1.14
CA ASP A 7 12.54 -10.35 -0.10
C ASP A 7 13.25 -9.13 -0.73
N ASN A 8 14.01 -9.31 -1.82
CA ASN A 8 14.62 -8.21 -2.57
C ASN A 8 13.55 -7.24 -3.10
N LEU A 9 12.50 -7.77 -3.75
CA LEU A 9 11.46 -6.94 -4.35
C LEU A 9 10.73 -6.10 -3.28
N ARG A 10 10.32 -6.70 -2.17
CA ARG A 10 9.71 -5.97 -1.03
C ARG A 10 10.64 -4.91 -0.46
N GLY A 11 11.94 -5.22 -0.37
CA GLY A 11 12.96 -4.27 0.07
C GLY A 11 13.11 -3.07 -0.86
N LEU A 12 13.16 -3.31 -2.18
CA LEU A 12 13.27 -2.23 -3.17
C LEU A 12 12.04 -1.33 -3.17
N VAL A 13 10.84 -1.90 -3.11
CA VAL A 13 9.60 -1.13 -3.03
C VAL A 13 9.55 -0.31 -1.73
N PHE A 14 10.02 -0.88 -0.62
CA PHE A 14 10.15 -0.14 0.63
C PHE A 14 11.15 1.02 0.53
N ILE A 15 12.34 0.79 -0.04
CA ILE A 15 13.35 1.83 -0.21
C ILE A 15 12.80 2.96 -1.09
N SER A 16 12.10 2.62 -2.17
CA SER A 16 11.41 3.61 -3.03
C SER A 16 10.38 4.42 -2.24
N MET A 17 9.58 3.78 -1.38
CA MET A 17 8.63 4.45 -0.49
C MET A 17 9.32 5.40 0.49
N ALA A 18 10.39 4.97 1.14
CA ALA A 18 11.13 5.81 2.07
C ALA A 18 11.70 7.05 1.37
N LEU A 19 12.26 6.89 0.16
CA LEU A 19 12.73 8.01 -0.65
C LEU A 19 11.60 8.96 -1.08
N PHE A 20 10.43 8.42 -1.43
CA PHE A 20 9.25 9.21 -1.76
C PHE A 20 8.80 10.04 -0.54
N HIS A 21 8.73 9.45 0.65
CA HIS A 21 8.38 10.19 1.87
C HIS A 21 9.43 11.22 2.26
N THR A 22 10.73 10.94 2.07
CA THR A 22 11.76 11.97 2.25
C THR A 22 11.50 13.18 1.35
N MET A 23 11.17 12.96 0.08
CA MET A 23 10.85 14.04 -0.86
C MET A 23 9.54 14.76 -0.48
N TRP A 24 8.53 14.01 -0.02
CA TRP A 24 7.29 14.58 0.48
C TRP A 24 7.54 15.48 1.69
N ASP A 25 8.28 15.03 2.71
CA ASP A 25 8.62 15.83 3.90
C ASP A 25 9.38 17.10 3.50
N LEU A 26 10.38 16.96 2.63
CA LEU A 26 11.18 18.09 2.15
C LEU A 26 10.33 19.18 1.49
N THR A 27 9.32 18.79 0.71
CA THR A 27 8.44 19.73 0.00
C THR A 27 7.32 20.27 0.91
N ALA A 28 6.66 19.40 1.66
CA ALA A 28 5.48 19.73 2.47
C ALA A 28 5.82 20.39 3.81
N LEU A 29 6.91 19.97 4.47
CA LEU A 29 7.26 20.41 5.82
C LEU A 29 8.45 21.37 5.85
N PHE A 30 9.41 21.19 4.94
CA PHE A 30 10.64 22.01 4.88
C PHE A 30 10.64 23.05 3.74
N GLY A 31 9.58 23.09 2.92
CA GLY A 31 9.37 24.12 1.90
C GLY A 31 10.33 24.06 0.70
N TRP A 32 10.96 22.91 0.43
CA TRP A 32 11.79 22.75 -0.76
C TRP A 32 10.91 22.81 -2.02
N ASP A 33 11.21 23.74 -2.93
CA ASP A 33 10.50 23.85 -4.20
C ASP A 33 10.91 22.72 -5.17
N ALA A 34 9.98 21.80 -5.41
CA ALA A 34 10.14 20.71 -6.37
C ALA A 34 8.85 20.49 -7.18
N PRO A 35 8.58 21.34 -8.19
CA PRO A 35 7.33 21.29 -8.96
C PRO A 35 7.14 19.96 -9.70
N TRP A 36 8.23 19.32 -10.12
CA TRP A 36 8.21 18.01 -10.76
C TRP A 36 7.64 16.91 -9.83
N PHE A 37 7.84 17.05 -8.51
CA PHE A 37 7.36 16.09 -7.52
C PHE A 37 5.86 16.27 -7.23
N SER A 38 5.38 17.51 -7.20
CA SER A 38 3.95 17.80 -7.04
C SER A 38 3.12 17.49 -8.29
N GLY A 39 3.76 17.34 -9.45
CA GLY A 39 3.13 17.01 -10.72
C GLY A 39 2.99 15.50 -11.01
N MET A 40 2.77 15.19 -12.28
CA MET A 40 2.61 13.82 -12.77
C MET A 40 3.77 12.86 -12.39
N PRO A 41 5.06 13.28 -12.41
CA PRO A 41 6.14 12.38 -12.02
C PRO A 41 6.03 11.86 -10.58
N GLY A 42 5.75 12.73 -9.61
CA GLY A 42 5.57 12.28 -8.22
C GLY A 42 4.30 11.46 -8.05
N TYR A 43 3.21 11.79 -8.75
CA TYR A 43 2.03 10.94 -8.80
C TYR A 43 2.36 9.51 -9.29
N VAL A 44 3.03 9.39 -10.43
CA VAL A 44 3.44 8.09 -10.99
C VAL A 44 4.37 7.34 -10.03
N TRP A 45 5.31 8.04 -9.38
CA TRP A 45 6.19 7.44 -8.38
C TRP A 45 5.40 6.87 -7.20
N GLN A 46 4.50 7.66 -6.62
CA GLN A 46 3.60 7.23 -5.54
C GLN A 46 2.76 6.01 -5.95
N GLN A 47 2.11 6.06 -7.12
CA GLN A 47 1.28 4.97 -7.62
C GLN A 47 2.10 3.70 -7.86
N SER A 48 3.32 3.82 -8.38
CA SER A 48 4.20 2.65 -8.59
C SER A 48 4.54 1.92 -7.28
N ILE A 49 4.75 2.68 -6.21
CA ILE A 49 5.00 2.15 -4.86
C ILE A 49 3.76 1.43 -4.35
N LEU A 50 2.60 2.10 -4.38
CA LEU A 50 1.34 1.54 -3.88
C LEU A 50 0.95 0.29 -4.68
N TYR A 51 0.98 0.35 -6.02
CA TYR A 51 0.64 -0.79 -6.88
C TYR A 51 1.53 -2.00 -6.57
N SER A 52 2.84 -1.78 -6.43
CA SER A 52 3.79 -2.85 -6.12
C SER A 52 3.54 -3.42 -4.72
N PHE A 53 3.40 -2.58 -3.70
CA PHE A 53 3.17 -3.04 -2.32
C PHE A 53 1.91 -3.89 -2.19
N VAL A 54 0.79 -3.41 -2.73
CA VAL A 54 -0.50 -4.08 -2.64
C VAL A 54 -0.48 -5.41 -3.40
N LEU A 55 0.04 -5.42 -4.63
CA LEU A 55 0.15 -6.63 -5.45
C LEU A 55 1.04 -7.69 -4.78
N ILE A 56 2.21 -7.29 -4.28
CA ILE A 56 3.13 -8.21 -3.60
C ILE A 56 2.54 -8.72 -2.29
N SER A 57 1.80 -7.89 -1.55
CA SER A 57 1.12 -8.28 -0.31
C SER A 57 0.06 -9.35 -0.58
N GLY A 58 -0.75 -9.16 -1.63
CA GLY A 58 -1.72 -10.15 -2.10
C GLY A 58 -1.08 -11.46 -2.55
N PHE A 59 0.01 -11.38 -3.30
CA PHE A 59 0.81 -12.55 -3.69
C PHE A 59 1.33 -13.32 -2.47
N CYS A 60 1.88 -12.60 -1.49
CA CYS A 60 2.43 -13.18 -0.27
C CYS A 60 1.36 -13.79 0.65
N TRP A 61 0.09 -13.39 0.54
CA TRP A 61 -1.00 -13.93 1.36
C TRP A 61 -1.18 -15.44 1.16
N GLY A 62 -1.07 -15.90 -0.09
CA GLY A 62 -1.14 -17.32 -0.45
C GLY A 62 0.02 -18.16 0.10
N LEU A 63 1.16 -17.53 0.42
CA LEU A 63 2.32 -18.17 1.06
C LEU A 63 2.20 -18.25 2.60
N GLY A 64 1.25 -17.51 3.19
CA GLY A 64 1.07 -17.46 4.63
C GLY A 64 0.39 -18.70 5.23
N ARG A 65 0.60 -18.93 6.53
CA ARG A 65 -0.12 -19.97 7.31
C ARG A 65 -0.95 -19.41 8.46
N ARG A 66 -0.71 -18.14 8.84
CA ARG A 66 -1.35 -17.44 9.96
C ARG A 66 -1.97 -16.13 9.47
N GLN A 67 -2.79 -16.22 8.41
CA GLN A 67 -3.35 -15.06 7.71
C GLN A 67 -4.12 -14.13 8.65
N LEU A 68 -5.04 -14.68 9.46
CA LEU A 68 -5.86 -13.87 10.37
C LEU A 68 -5.00 -13.13 11.41
N ARG A 69 -4.10 -13.84 12.09
CA ARG A 69 -3.20 -13.23 13.08
C ARG A 69 -2.35 -12.12 12.46
N ARG A 70 -1.75 -12.36 11.29
CA ARG A 70 -0.93 -11.34 10.61
C ARG A 70 -1.78 -10.16 10.13
N GLY A 71 -3.01 -10.42 9.68
CA GLY A 71 -3.97 -9.38 9.30
C GLY A 71 -4.32 -8.49 10.48
N LEU A 72 -4.61 -9.07 11.65
CA LEU A 72 -4.87 -8.34 12.90
C LEU A 72 -3.65 -7.55 13.38
N GLU A 73 -2.45 -8.14 13.32
CA GLU A 73 -1.20 -7.46 13.67
C GLU A 73 -0.98 -6.22 12.78
N VAL A 74 -1.09 -6.38 11.45
CA VAL A 74 -0.89 -5.28 10.49
C VAL A 74 -1.99 -4.23 10.60
N PHE A 75 -3.25 -4.64 10.80
CA PHE A 75 -4.37 -3.72 11.02
C PHE A 75 -4.19 -2.91 12.31
N GLY A 76 -3.78 -3.57 13.40
CA GLY A 76 -3.47 -2.92 14.66
C GLY A 76 -2.31 -1.92 14.55
N CYS A 77 -1.28 -2.24 13.77
CA CYS A 77 -0.23 -1.29 13.41
C CYS A 77 -0.77 -0.08 12.64
N GLY A 78 -1.71 -0.28 11.71
CA GLY A 78 -2.39 0.83 11.02
C GLY A 78 -3.17 1.74 11.98
N LEU A 79 -3.94 1.16 12.91
CA LEU A 79 -4.64 1.92 13.95
C LEU A 79 -3.68 2.69 14.87
N LEU A 80 -2.54 2.08 15.21
CA LEU A 80 -1.49 2.75 15.99
C LEU A 80 -0.93 3.96 15.25
N VAL A 81 -0.63 3.82 13.95
CA VAL A 81 -0.17 4.94 13.12
C VAL A 81 -1.22 6.05 13.07
N THR A 82 -2.50 5.72 12.88
CA THR A 82 -3.59 6.71 12.94
C THR A 82 -3.64 7.42 14.29
N ALA A 83 -3.57 6.68 15.40
CA ALA A 83 -3.62 7.29 16.74
C ALA A 83 -2.41 8.22 17.00
N VAL A 84 -1.20 7.77 16.67
CA VAL A 84 0.02 8.56 16.89
C VAL A 84 0.02 9.81 16.03
N THR A 85 -0.30 9.70 14.73
CA THR A 85 -0.31 10.85 13.82
C THR A 85 -1.42 11.83 14.16
N ALA A 86 -2.63 11.36 14.50
CA ALA A 86 -3.72 12.23 14.93
C ALA A 86 -3.43 13.01 16.22
N LEU A 87 -2.58 12.48 17.11
CA LEU A 87 -2.18 13.15 18.36
C LEU A 87 -0.96 14.07 18.18
N ALA A 88 0.05 13.61 17.43
CA ALA A 88 1.33 14.32 17.30
C ALA A 88 1.33 15.35 16.16
N MET A 89 0.63 15.07 15.06
CA MET A 89 0.59 15.91 13.84
C MET A 89 -0.83 15.90 13.23
N PRO A 90 -1.84 16.51 13.89
CA PRO A 90 -3.24 16.37 13.50
C PRO A 90 -3.57 16.79 12.06
N GLN A 91 -2.81 17.75 11.51
CA GLN A 91 -2.95 18.21 10.12
C GLN A 91 -2.47 17.15 9.11
N GLU A 92 -1.50 16.33 9.51
CA GLU A 92 -0.90 15.25 8.70
C GLU A 92 -1.35 13.85 9.16
N ALA A 93 -2.54 13.79 9.75
CA ALA A 93 -3.06 12.54 10.31
C ALA A 93 -3.33 11.50 9.22
N VAL A 94 -2.85 10.27 9.47
CA VAL A 94 -3.01 9.13 8.56
C VAL A 94 -4.28 8.37 8.91
N TYR A 95 -5.31 8.47 8.08
CA TYR A 95 -6.60 7.81 8.21
C TYR A 95 -6.80 6.86 7.04
N PHE A 96 -7.08 5.58 7.32
CA PHE A 96 -7.25 4.54 6.30
C PHE A 96 -6.01 4.40 5.40
N GLY A 97 -4.80 4.52 5.96
CA GLY A 97 -3.55 4.30 5.23
C GLY A 97 -3.30 2.84 4.85
N VAL A 98 -2.20 2.59 4.16
CA VAL A 98 -1.92 1.29 3.52
C VAL A 98 -1.85 0.11 4.50
N LEU A 99 -1.39 0.32 5.75
CA LEU A 99 -1.38 -0.75 6.76
C LEU A 99 -2.79 -1.16 7.18
N SER A 100 -3.67 -0.18 7.41
CA SER A 100 -5.07 -0.43 7.74
C SER A 100 -5.75 -1.18 6.60
N PHE A 101 -5.52 -0.78 5.35
CA PHE A 101 -5.98 -1.50 4.18
C PHE A 101 -5.43 -2.93 4.11
N MET A 102 -4.11 -3.12 4.17
CA MET A 102 -3.49 -4.44 4.03
C MET A 102 -3.97 -5.40 5.13
N GLY A 103 -4.08 -4.93 6.37
CA GLY A 103 -4.62 -5.70 7.48
C GLY A 103 -6.07 -6.10 7.24
N ALA A 104 -6.92 -5.15 6.84
CA ALA A 104 -8.33 -5.41 6.51
C ALA A 104 -8.48 -6.40 5.35
N ALA A 105 -7.74 -6.23 4.26
CA ALA A 105 -7.73 -7.15 3.13
C ALA A 105 -7.35 -8.58 3.56
N MET A 106 -6.29 -8.73 4.36
CA MET A 106 -5.88 -10.04 4.87
C MET A 106 -6.96 -10.72 5.69
N ILE A 107 -7.65 -9.97 6.57
CA ILE A 107 -8.73 -10.46 7.45
C ILE A 107 -9.94 -10.85 6.60
N VAL A 108 -10.39 -9.96 5.72
CA VAL A 108 -11.58 -10.17 4.87
C VAL A 108 -11.40 -11.40 3.98
N LEU A 109 -10.21 -11.65 3.42
CA LEU A 109 -9.99 -12.80 2.55
C LEU A 109 -10.01 -14.16 3.27
N VAL A 110 -9.87 -14.21 4.60
CA VAL A 110 -9.87 -15.47 5.36
C VAL A 110 -11.16 -16.28 5.15
N PRO A 111 -12.38 -15.75 5.40
CA PRO A 111 -13.62 -16.48 5.16
C PRO A 111 -13.82 -16.84 3.68
N PHE A 112 -13.32 -16.03 2.73
CA PHE A 112 -13.47 -16.29 1.30
C PHE A 112 -12.43 -17.25 0.72
N LYS A 113 -11.47 -17.73 1.51
CA LYS A 113 -10.37 -18.60 1.04
C LYS A 113 -10.86 -19.81 0.24
N GLY A 114 -11.94 -20.46 0.71
CA GLY A 114 -12.51 -21.63 0.03
C GLY A 114 -13.10 -21.29 -1.34
N LEU A 115 -13.81 -20.16 -1.46
CA LEU A 115 -14.37 -19.66 -2.72
C LEU A 115 -13.24 -19.26 -3.68
N LEU A 116 -12.27 -18.51 -3.19
CA LEU A 116 -11.11 -18.04 -3.96
C LEU A 116 -10.27 -19.21 -4.51
N ALA A 117 -10.18 -20.33 -3.78
CA ALA A 117 -9.47 -21.52 -4.23
C ALA A 117 -10.20 -22.26 -5.37
N LYS A 118 -11.54 -22.21 -5.40
CA LYS A 118 -12.37 -22.85 -6.44
C LYS A 118 -12.37 -22.10 -7.77
N ALA A 119 -12.20 -20.77 -7.74
CA ALA A 119 -12.15 -19.96 -8.95
C ALA A 119 -10.98 -20.37 -9.87
N PRO A 120 -11.13 -20.38 -11.20
CA PRO A 120 -9.98 -20.51 -12.11
C PRO A 120 -9.02 -19.34 -11.92
N ALA A 121 -7.72 -19.61 -11.74
CA ALA A 121 -6.77 -18.57 -11.34
C ALA A 121 -6.59 -17.45 -12.38
N TRP A 122 -6.61 -17.80 -13.68
CA TRP A 122 -6.53 -16.81 -14.76
C TRP A 122 -7.78 -15.92 -14.80
N ALA A 123 -8.96 -16.49 -14.59
CA ALA A 123 -10.22 -15.75 -14.60
C ALA A 123 -10.29 -14.81 -13.39
N GLY A 124 -9.86 -15.29 -12.22
CA GLY A 124 -9.73 -14.47 -11.02
C GLY A 124 -8.77 -13.29 -11.20
N LEU A 125 -7.63 -13.51 -11.87
CA LEU A 125 -6.69 -12.44 -12.21
C LEU A 125 -7.32 -11.40 -13.14
N LEU A 126 -7.92 -11.84 -14.26
CA LEU A 126 -8.53 -10.95 -15.24
C LEU A 126 -9.69 -10.15 -14.65
N LEU A 127 -10.56 -10.80 -13.88
CA LEU A 127 -11.68 -10.13 -13.21
C LEU A 127 -11.18 -9.12 -12.18
N SER A 128 -10.16 -9.48 -11.39
CA SER A 128 -9.58 -8.57 -10.40
C SER A 128 -8.95 -7.35 -11.07
N ALA A 129 -8.21 -7.54 -12.16
CA ALA A 129 -7.64 -6.45 -12.93
C ALA A 129 -8.74 -5.56 -13.55
N ALA A 130 -9.76 -6.16 -14.17
CA ALA A 130 -10.87 -5.41 -14.78
C ALA A 130 -11.66 -4.61 -13.74
N LEU A 131 -11.98 -5.21 -12.59
CA LEU A 131 -12.67 -4.50 -11.50
C LEU A 131 -11.82 -3.38 -10.93
N PHE A 132 -10.51 -3.62 -10.73
CA PHE A 132 -9.60 -2.56 -10.28
C PHE A 132 -9.61 -1.36 -11.22
N MET A 133 -9.54 -1.61 -12.54
CA MET A 133 -9.61 -0.56 -13.56
C MET A 133 -10.96 0.16 -13.55
N LEU A 134 -12.07 -0.58 -13.45
CA LEU A 134 -13.42 -0.02 -13.48
C LEU A 134 -13.74 0.87 -12.27
N VAL A 135 -13.24 0.50 -11.09
CA VAL A 135 -13.57 1.18 -9.83
C VAL A 135 -12.45 2.07 -9.31
N ARG A 136 -11.40 2.31 -10.11
CA ARG A 136 -10.21 3.04 -9.70
C ARG A 136 -10.53 4.44 -9.20
N ASP A 137 -11.49 5.09 -9.84
CA ASP A 137 -11.91 6.46 -9.56
C ASP A 137 -13.10 6.57 -8.60
N ILE A 138 -13.50 5.47 -7.92
CA ILE A 138 -14.55 5.52 -6.87
C ILE A 138 -14.25 6.62 -5.83
N PRO A 139 -13.02 6.80 -5.32
CA PRO A 139 -12.74 7.89 -4.38
C PRO A 139 -13.03 9.30 -4.92
N ARG A 140 -13.06 9.48 -6.24
CA ARG A 140 -13.32 10.76 -6.92
C ARG A 140 -14.79 10.98 -7.29
N GLY A 141 -15.67 10.00 -7.07
CA GLY A 141 -17.09 10.14 -7.45
C GLY A 141 -17.50 9.42 -8.73
N ALA A 142 -16.63 8.61 -9.34
CA ALA A 142 -16.89 8.01 -10.64
C ALA A 142 -16.48 6.54 -10.74
N LEU A 143 -17.12 5.82 -11.67
CA LEU A 143 -16.59 4.59 -12.23
C LEU A 143 -15.71 4.97 -13.41
N GLY A 144 -14.48 4.50 -13.43
CA GLY A 144 -13.47 4.97 -14.36
C GLY A 144 -12.05 4.65 -13.91
N PHE A 145 -11.11 5.00 -14.78
CA PHE A 145 -9.69 4.81 -14.56
C PHE A 145 -8.90 6.08 -14.92
N GLU A 146 -8.19 6.64 -13.93
CA GLU A 146 -7.22 7.72 -14.10
C GLU A 146 -7.80 8.92 -14.87
N GLY A 147 -9.06 9.28 -14.59
CA GLY A 147 -9.77 10.43 -15.19
C GLY A 147 -10.62 10.10 -16.41
N LEU A 148 -10.68 8.82 -16.81
CA LEU A 148 -11.65 8.34 -17.81
C LEU A 148 -12.95 7.94 -17.11
N ASP A 149 -13.84 8.92 -16.90
CA ASP A 149 -15.11 8.71 -16.22
C ASP A 149 -16.14 8.06 -17.16
N ILE A 150 -16.60 6.87 -16.79
CA ILE A 150 -17.67 6.12 -17.48
C ILE A 150 -19.03 6.55 -16.94
N CYS A 151 -19.16 6.66 -15.61
CA CYS A 151 -20.42 6.97 -14.94
C CYS A 151 -20.16 7.60 -13.57
N SER A 152 -20.87 8.68 -13.25
CA SER A 152 -20.84 9.28 -11.91
C SER A 152 -21.62 8.43 -10.90
N LEU A 153 -21.11 8.36 -9.68
CA LEU A 153 -21.73 7.63 -8.58
C LEU A 153 -22.64 8.52 -7.73
N PRO A 154 -23.71 7.98 -7.13
CA PRO A 154 -24.60 8.76 -6.28
C PRO A 154 -23.87 9.37 -5.07
N SER A 155 -24.10 10.66 -4.83
CA SER A 155 -23.49 11.41 -3.71
C SER A 155 -23.82 10.83 -2.33
N ALA A 156 -24.96 10.14 -2.19
CA ALA A 156 -25.36 9.44 -0.97
C ALA A 156 -24.35 8.36 -0.51
N LEU A 157 -23.51 7.84 -1.42
CA LEU A 157 -22.44 6.90 -1.06
C LEU A 157 -21.29 7.59 -0.31
N TYR A 158 -21.11 8.90 -0.46
CA TYR A 158 -19.99 9.69 0.08
C TYR A 158 -20.37 10.37 1.40
N ALA A 159 -21.04 9.64 2.29
CA ALA A 159 -21.75 10.23 3.42
C ALA A 159 -20.91 10.39 4.70
N ASN A 160 -20.02 9.45 5.02
CA ASN A 160 -19.36 9.42 6.33
C ASN A 160 -18.01 8.69 6.32
N ARG A 161 -17.38 8.59 7.50
CA ARG A 161 -16.08 7.91 7.67
C ARG A 161 -16.10 6.42 7.36
N ALA A 162 -17.23 5.73 7.56
CA ALA A 162 -17.34 4.31 7.24
C ALA A 162 -17.37 4.10 5.72
N THR A 163 -18.12 4.93 4.99
CA THR A 163 -18.12 4.88 3.52
C THR A 163 -16.78 5.33 2.94
N THR A 164 -16.11 6.27 3.59
CA THR A 164 -14.72 6.67 3.27
C THR A 164 -13.75 5.50 3.42
N ALA A 165 -13.82 4.76 4.54
CA ALA A 165 -13.01 3.55 4.72
C ALA A 165 -13.21 2.52 3.59
N LEU A 166 -14.45 2.41 3.08
CA LEU A 166 -14.76 1.52 1.96
C LEU A 166 -14.27 2.03 0.61
N GLY A 167 -14.09 3.34 0.41
CA GLY A 167 -13.68 3.92 -0.87
C GLY A 167 -14.42 5.20 -1.26
N PHE A 168 -15.60 5.46 -0.68
CA PHE A 168 -16.44 6.61 -1.01
C PHE A 168 -16.08 7.80 -0.10
N GLN A 169 -15.04 8.53 -0.50
CA GLN A 169 -14.43 9.61 0.28
C GLN A 169 -15.41 10.77 0.55
N MET A 170 -15.79 10.96 1.81
CA MET A 170 -16.71 12.04 2.18
C MET A 170 -16.11 13.43 1.87
N PRO A 171 -16.94 14.44 1.55
CA PRO A 171 -16.48 15.81 1.37
C PRO A 171 -15.71 16.33 2.59
N GLY A 172 -14.62 17.05 2.35
CA GLY A 172 -13.77 17.62 3.42
C GLY A 172 -12.88 16.61 4.15
N PHE A 173 -12.88 15.34 3.76
CA PHE A 173 -11.92 14.36 4.28
C PHE A 173 -10.53 14.59 3.67
N ALA A 174 -9.52 14.66 4.53
CA ALA A 174 -8.11 14.73 4.16
C ALA A 174 -7.31 13.71 4.97
N SER A 175 -6.29 13.14 4.33
CA SER A 175 -5.28 12.32 4.98
C SER A 175 -4.02 12.26 4.13
N THR A 176 -2.86 12.28 4.79
CA THR A 176 -1.55 12.23 4.15
C THR A 176 -1.27 10.88 3.47
N ASP A 177 -1.85 9.79 3.97
CA ASP A 177 -1.88 8.48 3.31
C ASP A 177 -3.30 7.92 3.34
N TYR A 178 -3.94 7.86 2.17
CA TYR A 178 -5.30 7.35 2.01
C TYR A 178 -5.34 6.21 0.99
N VAL A 179 -5.50 4.99 1.51
CA VAL A 179 -5.63 3.75 0.73
C VAL A 179 -6.92 3.06 1.19
N PRO A 180 -8.09 3.45 0.65
CA PRO A 180 -9.34 2.83 1.05
C PRO A 180 -9.46 1.35 0.62
N PHE A 181 -10.50 0.67 1.08
CA PHE A 181 -10.71 -0.73 0.73
C PHE A 181 -10.95 -0.94 -0.79
N LEU A 182 -11.87 -0.19 -1.39
CA LEU A 182 -12.04 -0.07 -2.83
C LEU A 182 -11.24 1.13 -3.34
N PRO A 183 -10.51 0.99 -4.46
CA PRO A 183 -10.43 -0.17 -5.37
C PRO A 183 -9.38 -1.22 -4.98
N TRP A 184 -8.52 -0.91 -4.01
CA TRP A 184 -7.25 -1.58 -3.77
C TRP A 184 -7.37 -3.08 -3.47
N ILE A 185 -8.49 -3.53 -2.91
CA ILE A 185 -8.77 -4.95 -2.70
C ILE A 185 -8.68 -5.78 -3.99
N PHE A 186 -9.06 -5.22 -5.13
CA PHE A 186 -8.99 -5.91 -6.41
C PHE A 186 -7.56 -6.09 -6.87
N LEU A 187 -6.68 -5.10 -6.65
CA LEU A 187 -5.25 -5.26 -6.92
C LEU A 187 -4.61 -6.29 -5.97
N TYR A 188 -5.05 -6.33 -4.71
CA TYR A 188 -4.64 -7.35 -3.76
C TYR A 188 -5.05 -8.76 -4.21
N LEU A 189 -6.29 -8.92 -4.68
CA LEU A 189 -6.80 -10.18 -5.24
C LEU A 189 -6.06 -10.57 -6.52
N ALA A 190 -5.70 -9.62 -7.39
CA ALA A 190 -4.85 -9.88 -8.55
C ALA A 190 -3.50 -10.48 -8.12
N GLY A 191 -2.89 -9.94 -7.05
CA GLY A 191 -1.69 -10.51 -6.43
C GLY A 191 -1.89 -11.96 -5.97
N TYR A 192 -3.00 -12.25 -5.29
CA TYR A 192 -3.35 -13.61 -4.87
C TYR A 192 -3.51 -14.58 -6.05
N PHE A 193 -4.18 -14.16 -7.13
CA PHE A 193 -4.37 -15.00 -8.31
C PHE A 193 -3.08 -15.18 -9.11
N LEU A 194 -2.20 -14.17 -9.18
CA LEU A 194 -0.84 -14.34 -9.72
C LEU A 194 -0.06 -15.42 -8.97
N TRP A 195 -0.16 -15.45 -7.63
CA TRP A 195 0.45 -16.50 -6.83
C TRP A 195 -0.06 -17.90 -7.20
N ARG A 196 -1.35 -18.04 -7.54
CA ARG A 196 -1.93 -19.33 -7.98
C ARG A 196 -1.47 -19.75 -9.37
N LEU A 197 -1.21 -18.78 -10.25
CA LEU A 197 -0.70 -19.03 -11.61
C LEU A 197 0.79 -19.35 -11.63
N CYS A 198 1.55 -18.98 -10.59
CA CYS A 198 2.96 -19.28 -10.56
C CYS A 198 3.23 -20.80 -10.57
N PRO A 199 4.10 -21.27 -11.49
CA PRO A 199 4.41 -22.69 -11.60
C PRO A 199 5.10 -23.19 -10.34
N ARG A 200 4.91 -24.48 -10.04
CA ARG A 200 5.50 -25.16 -8.89
C ARG A 200 6.51 -26.21 -9.33
N ASP A 201 7.55 -26.42 -8.54
CA ASP A 201 8.44 -27.56 -8.68
C ASP A 201 7.82 -28.84 -8.11
N GLU A 202 8.52 -29.96 -8.27
CA GLU A 202 8.08 -31.29 -7.81
C GLU A 202 7.87 -31.34 -6.29
N SER A 203 8.52 -30.45 -5.54
CA SER A 203 8.35 -30.30 -4.09
C SER A 203 7.23 -29.34 -3.70
N GLY A 204 6.44 -28.85 -4.68
CA GLY A 204 5.33 -27.93 -4.48
C GLY A 204 5.72 -26.47 -4.25
N ARG A 205 7.01 -26.12 -4.41
CA ARG A 205 7.53 -24.75 -4.20
C ARG A 205 7.35 -23.92 -5.46
N LEU A 206 7.18 -22.61 -5.30
CA LEU A 206 7.07 -21.70 -6.44
C LEU A 206 8.40 -21.66 -7.22
N ARG A 207 8.33 -21.81 -8.53
CA ARG A 207 9.44 -21.59 -9.46
C ARG A 207 9.55 -20.09 -9.76
N LEU A 208 10.12 -19.35 -8.80
CA LEU A 208 10.47 -17.93 -8.96
C LEU A 208 11.89 -17.78 -9.51
N PRO A 209 12.25 -16.62 -10.12
CA PRO A 209 13.60 -16.36 -10.55
C PRO A 209 14.62 -16.62 -9.44
N ARG A 210 15.66 -17.39 -9.75
CA ARG A 210 16.77 -17.62 -8.82
C ARG A 210 17.59 -16.34 -8.71
N GLN A 211 17.45 -15.64 -7.60
CA GLN A 211 18.16 -14.40 -7.34
C GLN A 211 18.97 -14.52 -6.03
N LYS A 212 20.20 -14.01 -6.04
CA LYS A 212 20.98 -13.82 -4.82
C LYS A 212 20.31 -12.76 -3.94
N ALA A 213 20.42 -12.92 -2.62
CA ALA A 213 19.97 -11.88 -1.71
C ALA A 213 20.82 -10.63 -1.90
N TRP A 214 20.19 -9.48 -2.15
CA TRP A 214 20.86 -8.19 -2.09
C TRP A 214 20.86 -7.76 -0.62
N PRO A 215 22.02 -7.59 0.04
CA PRO A 215 22.09 -7.56 1.50
C PRO A 215 21.11 -6.57 2.14
N VAL A 216 21.10 -5.32 1.67
CA VAL A 216 20.23 -4.25 2.19
C VAL A 216 18.77 -4.51 1.83
N ALA A 217 18.45 -4.72 0.55
CA ALA A 217 17.07 -4.91 0.11
C ALA A 217 16.45 -6.17 0.76
N ALA A 218 17.15 -7.30 0.78
CA ALA A 218 16.66 -8.52 1.44
C ALA A 218 16.51 -8.32 2.96
N PHE A 219 17.39 -7.56 3.61
CA PHE A 219 17.27 -7.28 5.05
C PHE A 219 16.02 -6.44 5.35
N VAL A 220 15.83 -5.34 4.62
CA VAL A 220 14.64 -4.50 4.71
C VAL A 220 13.39 -5.30 4.37
N GLY A 221 13.41 -6.07 3.28
CA GLY A 221 12.32 -6.93 2.83
C GLY A 221 11.89 -7.96 3.87
N ARG A 222 12.84 -8.57 4.58
CA ARG A 222 12.54 -9.53 5.66
C ARG A 222 11.93 -8.87 6.89
N ASN A 223 12.22 -7.59 7.11
CA ASN A 223 11.81 -6.82 8.28
C ASN A 223 10.86 -5.66 7.93
N CYS A 224 10.11 -5.74 6.82
CA CYS A 224 9.33 -4.60 6.31
C CYS A 224 8.43 -3.95 7.36
N LEU A 225 7.73 -4.72 8.21
CA LEU A 225 6.74 -4.14 9.13
C LEU A 225 7.40 -3.21 10.19
N PRO A 226 8.44 -3.64 10.93
CA PRO A 226 9.20 -2.73 11.78
C PRO A 226 9.72 -1.50 11.04
N PHE A 227 10.34 -1.70 9.87
CA PHE A 227 10.84 -0.59 9.06
C PHE A 227 9.71 0.36 8.63
N TYR A 228 8.54 -0.17 8.29
CA TYR A 228 7.36 0.61 7.95
C TYR A 228 6.84 1.42 9.14
N LEU A 229 6.92 0.92 10.37
CA LEU A 229 6.48 1.71 11.53
C LEU A 229 7.43 2.87 11.85
N VAL A 230 8.72 2.72 11.59
CA VAL A 230 9.74 3.68 12.04
C VAL A 230 10.23 4.63 10.95
N HIS A 231 10.05 4.33 9.66
CA HIS A 231 10.62 5.15 8.59
C HIS A 231 10.18 6.61 8.66
N GLN A 232 8.89 6.89 8.82
CA GLN A 232 8.39 8.26 8.81
C GLN A 232 8.91 9.08 10.01
N PRO A 233 8.83 8.60 11.27
CA PRO A 233 9.47 9.29 12.40
C PRO A 233 10.98 9.48 12.23
N VAL A 234 11.68 8.50 11.67
CA VAL A 234 13.14 8.58 11.46
C VAL A 234 13.49 9.60 10.37
N ILE A 235 12.79 9.58 9.24
CA ILE A 235 12.98 10.55 8.15
C ILE A 235 12.73 11.96 8.67
N TYR A 236 11.58 12.19 9.30
CA TYR A 236 11.24 13.49 9.87
C TYR A 236 12.28 13.97 10.90
N GLY A 237 12.73 13.09 11.80
CA GLY A 237 13.76 13.42 12.79
C GLY A 237 15.12 13.77 12.18
N VAL A 238 15.56 13.03 11.16
CA VAL A 238 16.82 13.31 10.45
C VAL A 238 16.75 14.64 9.70
N LEU A 239 15.65 14.90 8.98
CA LEU A 239 15.46 16.16 8.26
C LEU A 239 15.36 17.35 9.21
N SER A 240 14.67 17.19 10.35
CA SER A 240 14.58 18.22 11.39
C SER A 240 15.96 18.55 11.96
N LEU A 241 16.78 17.54 12.27
CA LEU A 241 18.15 17.75 12.74
C LEU A 241 19.02 18.45 11.68
N ALA A 242 18.92 18.03 10.42
CA ALA A 242 19.66 18.66 9.33
C ALA A 242 19.28 20.14 9.16
N ALA A 243 17.98 20.46 9.20
CA ALA A 243 17.49 21.83 9.11
C ALA A 243 17.99 22.70 10.28
N LEU A 244 18.01 22.16 11.50
CA LEU A 244 18.57 22.85 12.68
C LEU A 244 20.07 23.13 12.51
N LEU A 245 20.84 22.17 12.00
CA LEU A 245 22.28 22.32 11.78
C LEU A 245 22.58 23.36 10.69
N VAL A 246 21.82 23.36 9.59
CA VAL A 246 21.97 24.36 8.53
C VAL A 246 21.60 25.76 9.04
N GLY A 247 20.49 25.88 9.77
CA GLY A 247 20.07 27.15 10.36
C GLY A 247 21.01 27.68 11.45
N ALA A 248 21.75 26.81 12.14
CA ALA A 248 22.77 27.21 13.12
C ALA A 248 24.11 27.64 12.48
N LEU A 249 24.30 27.37 11.19
CA LEU A 249 25.52 27.70 10.43
C LEU A 249 25.36 28.92 9.51
N GLY A 250 24.14 29.48 9.38
CA GLY A 250 23.82 30.68 8.60
C GLY A 250 23.52 31.88 9.48
#